data_AF-A0A905ASK2-F1
#
_entry.id   AF-A0A905ASK2-F1
#
_cell.length_a   1.000
_cell.length_b   1.000
_cell.length_c   1.000
_cell.angle_alpha   90.00
_cell.angle_beta   90.00
_cell.angle_gamma   90.00
#
_symmetry.space_group_name_H-M   'P 1'
#
loop_
_entity.id
_entity.type
_entity.pdbx_description
1 polymer ?
#
loop_
_entity_poly.entity_id
_entity_poly.type
_entity_poly.pdbx_seq_one_letter_code
_entity_poly.pdbx_strand_id
1 'polypeptide(L)'
;MDTVSVSLLMNLFRRAELNRSEIQILIDYLLNRQQDMPSSHSEWSDDVCQKLKRQLKEIEKALAEEQEASIGIQAKLRELRQEINTERVNMNVTVKSYIEKIQAKDQDISILEQKIKTLNDNLTLERQQFQAKLIHEKQAGSQDLLAQMQIMQNELSHKDKCIAELTCIVNASRQAVEESQQKNDIIQSQAQQLRALEQQRDDLEQVSNNRIFEIEKAKQTESEFNEAKLELCNMQNALESSKAENAQIRLDIETKTNELTLSHTNAISEKQQEIDALQGKNIELTQQLVNVTSQTKEQLKEQNNLQTAHQLLKQQFNDKQKQLSESIERENEMKQRVISLEKELEKLENALKEEVADKTQQLQRIEQQREQFHKCEKELLQQLQEQKDKNNELRMKNWKLVEALQNAEIKAIKQIETLKHQPNANLVQQEKLLAATATCTPLEVNVKDDVKNDARAEKHMRQLFQRLYPEAVKSCAQTALSGTLEQWIEQVISVHVSQQWQRQQAQVSSSHKSTQSSSSSSNHHPSSPSAVQNSQNGNGSRSNSPSRVSTAMGGNSDHDALLKENKLLHTRVDELLQLATKNDNTLSDMLQRAEQQDEHWRSVVRSKDEQISALENPNGQQQDI
;
A
#
# COMPACT_ATOMS: atom_id res chain seq x y z
N MET A 1 -142.24 48.79 -2.88
CA MET A 1 -143.25 49.86 -2.60
C MET A 1 -143.58 50.44 -3.95
N ASP A 2 -144.49 49.78 -4.66
CA ASP A 2 -144.67 50.06 -6.08
C ASP A 2 -145.50 51.32 -6.21
N THR A 3 -144.96 52.32 -6.91
CA THR A 3 -145.57 53.62 -7.08
C THR A 3 -146.74 53.52 -8.05
N VAL A 4 -147.88 53.05 -7.54
CA VAL A 4 -149.17 52.99 -8.25
C VAL A 4 -149.38 54.32 -8.97
N SER A 5 -149.29 54.29 -10.30
CA SER A 5 -149.31 55.53 -11.08
C SER A 5 -150.66 56.22 -10.93
N VAL A 6 -150.65 57.56 -10.92
CA VAL A 6 -151.90 58.35 -10.83
C VAL A 6 -152.87 57.94 -11.95
N SER A 7 -152.35 57.60 -13.13
CA SER A 7 -153.14 57.05 -14.25
C SER A 7 -153.82 55.72 -13.91
N LEU A 8 -153.14 54.79 -13.23
CA LEU A 8 -153.74 53.52 -12.81
C LEU A 8 -154.77 53.74 -11.70
N LEU A 9 -154.48 54.62 -10.74
CA LEU A 9 -155.39 54.99 -9.66
C LEU A 9 -156.67 55.66 -10.19
N MET A 10 -156.54 56.57 -11.15
CA MET A 10 -157.67 57.23 -11.84
C MET A 10 -158.47 56.25 -12.71
N ASN A 11 -157.85 55.19 -13.23
CA ASN A 11 -158.56 54.14 -13.98
C ASN A 11 -159.32 53.20 -13.03
N LEU A 12 -158.76 52.92 -11.84
CA LEU A 12 -159.47 52.23 -10.75
C LEU A 12 -160.65 53.06 -10.24
N PHE A 13 -160.49 54.37 -10.00
CA PHE A 13 -161.60 55.26 -9.62
C PHE A 13 -162.68 55.42 -10.69
N ARG A 14 -162.39 55.17 -11.97
CA ARG A 14 -163.41 55.12 -13.04
C ARG A 14 -164.11 53.77 -13.18
N ARG A 15 -163.56 52.69 -12.60
CA ARG A 15 -164.12 51.33 -12.64
C ARG A 15 -164.74 50.88 -11.32
N ALA A 16 -164.39 51.52 -10.21
CA ALA A 16 -165.12 51.41 -8.97
C ALA A 16 -166.36 52.33 -9.07
N GLU A 17 -167.55 51.74 -9.07
CA GLU A 17 -168.82 52.47 -8.99
C GLU A 17 -169.04 52.97 -7.56
N LEU A 18 -168.15 53.85 -7.10
CA LEU A 18 -168.14 54.37 -5.73
C LEU A 18 -169.43 55.15 -5.46
N ASN A 19 -170.11 54.80 -4.38
CA ASN A 19 -171.29 55.51 -3.95
C ASN A 19 -170.90 56.86 -3.31
N ARG A 20 -171.88 57.78 -3.21
CA ARG A 20 -171.63 59.16 -2.76
C ARG A 20 -170.98 59.26 -1.36
N SER A 21 -171.20 58.29 -0.47
CA SER A 21 -170.57 58.29 0.85
C SER A 21 -169.09 57.88 0.80
N GLU A 22 -168.73 56.92 -0.06
CA GLU A 22 -167.35 56.46 -0.24
C GLU A 22 -166.47 57.56 -0.86
N ILE A 23 -167.02 58.33 -1.80
CA ILE A 23 -166.37 59.51 -2.38
C ILE A 23 -166.09 60.57 -1.30
N GLN A 24 -167.06 60.82 -0.39
CA GLN A 24 -166.86 61.78 0.70
C GLN A 24 -165.80 61.30 1.70
N ILE A 25 -165.84 60.03 2.11
CA ILE A 25 -164.83 59.43 3.01
C ILE A 25 -163.41 59.56 2.42
N LEU A 26 -163.26 59.37 1.10
CA LEU A 26 -161.98 59.56 0.42
C LEU A 26 -161.53 61.02 0.43
N ILE A 27 -162.44 61.97 0.18
CA ILE A 27 -162.15 63.42 0.22
C ILE A 27 -161.70 63.83 1.63
N ASP A 28 -162.43 63.43 2.66
CA ASP A 28 -162.12 63.77 4.06
C ASP A 28 -160.78 63.17 4.50
N TYR A 29 -160.49 61.93 4.09
CA TYR A 29 -159.21 61.27 4.35
C TYR A 29 -158.03 61.97 3.65
N LEU A 30 -158.21 62.42 2.40
CA LEU A 30 -157.18 63.15 1.65
C LEU A 30 -156.96 64.56 2.21
N LEU A 31 -158.01 65.26 2.65
CA LEU A 31 -157.93 66.59 3.24
C LEU A 31 -157.25 66.58 4.61
N ASN A 32 -157.61 65.66 5.51
CA ASN A 32 -156.90 65.49 6.79
C ASN A 32 -155.40 65.25 6.56
N ARG A 33 -155.07 64.35 5.62
CA ARG A 33 -153.68 64.01 5.28
C ARG A 33 -152.90 65.15 4.60
N GLN A 34 -153.56 66.23 4.18
CA GLN A 34 -152.91 67.48 3.74
C GLN A 34 -152.76 68.50 4.88
N GLN A 35 -153.61 68.47 5.91
CA GLN A 35 -153.46 69.32 7.09
C GLN A 35 -152.36 68.84 8.04
N ASP A 36 -152.10 67.52 8.08
CA ASP A 36 -150.96 66.91 8.81
C ASP A 36 -149.57 67.23 8.21
N MET A 37 -149.48 68.13 7.21
CA MET A 37 -148.23 68.53 6.55
C MET A 37 -147.79 69.95 7.00
N PRO A 38 -146.96 70.09 8.06
CA PRO A 38 -146.62 71.39 8.63
C PRO A 38 -145.86 72.27 7.62
N SER A 39 -146.51 73.35 7.19
CA SER A 39 -146.07 74.15 6.05
C SER A 39 -145.36 75.45 6.49
N SER A 40 -144.05 75.40 6.73
CA SER A 40 -143.18 76.60 6.82
C SER A 40 -141.68 76.26 6.74
N HIS A 41 -141.05 76.52 5.58
CA HIS A 41 -139.59 76.52 5.41
C HIS A 41 -139.05 77.96 5.41
N SER A 42 -139.04 78.62 6.58
CA SER A 42 -138.68 80.06 6.67
C SER A 42 -137.45 80.39 7.55
N GLU A 43 -136.76 79.39 8.11
CA GLU A 43 -135.63 79.61 9.04
C GLU A 43 -134.40 78.76 8.67
N TRP A 44 -133.70 79.13 7.59
CA TRP A 44 -132.28 78.81 7.44
C TRP A 44 -131.48 79.94 8.11
N SER A 45 -131.15 79.79 9.39
CA SER A 45 -130.43 80.83 10.13
C SER A 45 -128.98 81.00 9.65
N ASP A 46 -128.42 82.21 9.78
CA ASP A 46 -127.07 82.50 9.27
C ASP A 46 -125.97 81.65 9.96
N ASP A 47 -126.23 81.18 11.18
CA ASP A 47 -125.39 80.19 11.88
C ASP A 47 -125.28 78.85 11.10
N VAL A 48 -126.36 78.38 10.47
CA VAL A 48 -126.31 77.21 9.56
C VAL A 48 -125.45 77.52 8.34
N CYS A 49 -125.58 78.71 7.75
CA CYS A 49 -124.76 79.15 6.62
C CYS A 49 -123.27 79.26 6.97
N GLN A 50 -122.92 79.75 8.16
CA GLN A 50 -121.53 79.81 8.63
C GLN A 50 -120.98 78.42 8.94
N LYS A 51 -121.77 77.51 9.53
CA LYS A 51 -121.40 76.11 9.75
C LYS A 51 -121.11 75.39 8.44
N LEU A 52 -121.96 75.54 7.42
CA LEU A 52 -121.73 74.97 6.10
C LEU A 52 -120.48 75.52 5.42
N LYS A 53 -120.21 76.83 5.50
CA LYS A 53 -118.95 77.43 5.00
C LYS A 53 -117.71 76.87 5.73
N ARG A 54 -117.82 76.66 7.04
CA ARG A 54 -116.74 76.08 7.85
C ARG A 54 -116.47 74.63 7.47
N GLN A 55 -117.52 73.81 7.38
CA GLN A 55 -117.43 72.42 6.94
C GLN A 55 -116.88 72.30 5.52
N LEU A 56 -117.31 73.17 4.59
CA LEU A 56 -116.75 73.21 3.24
C LEU A 56 -115.23 73.47 3.28
N LYS A 57 -114.77 74.48 4.02
CA LYS A 57 -113.35 74.79 4.16
C LYS A 57 -112.55 73.67 4.87
N GLU A 58 -113.15 72.99 5.84
CA GLU A 58 -112.55 71.85 6.53
C GLU A 58 -112.44 70.63 5.60
N ILE A 59 -113.43 70.40 4.71
CA ILE A 59 -113.41 69.38 3.65
C ILE A 59 -112.39 69.74 2.54
N GLU A 60 -112.34 71.00 2.09
CA GLU A 60 -111.34 71.49 1.12
C GLU A 60 -109.91 71.30 1.66
N LYS A 61 -109.69 71.58 2.94
CA LYS A 61 -108.40 71.35 3.60
C LYS A 61 -108.07 69.85 3.69
N ALA A 62 -109.02 69.01 4.11
CA ALA A 62 -108.82 67.56 4.19
C ALA A 62 -108.53 66.94 2.81
N LEU A 63 -109.21 67.41 1.75
CA LEU A 63 -108.98 67.00 0.38
C LEU A 63 -107.59 67.44 -0.13
N ALA A 64 -107.12 68.64 0.24
CA ALA A 64 -105.76 69.08 -0.08
C ALA A 64 -104.70 68.23 0.64
N GLU A 65 -104.91 67.91 1.92
CA GLU A 65 -104.02 67.03 2.70
C GLU A 65 -104.03 65.59 2.17
N GLU A 66 -105.17 65.07 1.71
CA GLU A 66 -105.25 63.78 1.01
C GLU A 66 -104.53 63.79 -0.34
N GLN A 67 -104.64 64.88 -1.12
CA GLN A 67 -103.92 65.04 -2.38
C GLN A 67 -102.40 65.11 -2.16
N GLU A 68 -101.93 65.85 -1.15
CA GLU A 68 -100.51 65.91 -0.78
C GLU A 68 -100.00 64.54 -0.31
N ALA A 69 -100.76 63.85 0.54
CA ALA A 69 -100.43 62.48 0.97
C ALA A 69 -100.39 61.49 -0.21
N SER A 70 -101.32 61.59 -1.16
CA SER A 70 -101.34 60.77 -2.39
C SER A 70 -100.13 61.04 -3.28
N ILE A 71 -99.72 62.30 -3.44
CA ILE A 71 -98.50 62.70 -4.15
C ILE A 71 -97.26 62.14 -3.43
N GLY A 72 -97.20 62.21 -2.10
CA GLY A 72 -96.12 61.63 -1.29
C GLY A 72 -96.01 60.11 -1.43
N ILE A 73 -97.14 59.39 -1.39
CA ILE A 73 -97.19 57.93 -1.61
C ILE A 73 -96.73 57.59 -3.04
N GLN A 74 -97.18 58.33 -4.05
CA GLN A 74 -96.72 58.14 -5.43
C GLN A 74 -95.23 58.44 -5.61
N ALA A 75 -94.68 59.41 -4.88
CA ALA A 75 -93.25 59.71 -4.86
C ALA A 75 -92.44 58.56 -4.24
N LYS A 76 -92.79 58.09 -3.03
CA LYS A 76 -92.10 56.96 -2.39
C LYS A 76 -92.26 55.66 -3.19
N LEU A 77 -93.40 55.44 -3.86
CA LEU A 77 -93.58 54.30 -4.77
C LEU A 77 -92.68 54.38 -6.01
N ARG A 78 -92.42 55.59 -6.54
CA ARG A 78 -91.47 55.80 -7.63
C ARG A 78 -90.04 55.54 -7.17
N GLU A 79 -89.69 56.02 -5.99
CA GLU A 79 -88.38 55.83 -5.35
C GLU A 79 -88.10 54.35 -5.08
N LEU A 80 -89.00 53.62 -4.41
CA LEU A 80 -88.88 52.17 -4.17
C LEU A 80 -88.73 51.37 -5.47
N ARG A 81 -89.43 51.76 -6.55
CA ARG A 81 -89.27 51.13 -7.88
C ARG A 81 -87.90 51.41 -8.50
N GLN A 82 -87.32 52.58 -8.22
CA GLN A 82 -85.97 52.92 -8.65
C GLN A 82 -84.91 52.18 -7.82
N GLU A 83 -85.05 52.15 -6.49
CA GLU A 83 -84.22 51.39 -5.54
C GLU A 83 -84.17 49.89 -5.91
N ILE A 84 -85.33 49.24 -6.06
CA ILE A 84 -85.42 47.83 -6.46
C ILE A 84 -84.78 47.60 -7.84
N ASN A 85 -84.88 48.56 -8.76
CA ASN A 85 -84.26 48.42 -10.08
C ASN A 85 -82.74 48.60 -10.04
N THR A 86 -82.20 49.54 -9.26
CA THR A 86 -80.75 49.71 -9.11
C THR A 86 -80.12 48.56 -8.33
N GLU A 87 -80.77 48.08 -7.26
CA GLU A 87 -80.34 46.90 -6.53
C GLU A 87 -80.33 45.66 -7.44
N ARG A 88 -81.39 45.44 -8.22
CA ARG A 88 -81.45 44.35 -9.22
C ARG A 88 -80.32 44.46 -10.26
N VAL A 89 -79.97 45.66 -10.73
CA VAL A 89 -78.84 45.85 -11.66
C VAL A 89 -77.51 45.54 -10.96
N ASN A 90 -77.28 46.08 -9.76
CA ASN A 90 -76.06 45.87 -8.97
C ASN A 90 -75.86 44.39 -8.63
N MET A 91 -76.91 43.68 -8.23
CA MET A 91 -76.89 42.24 -7.98
C MET A 91 -76.55 41.45 -9.25
N ASN A 92 -77.12 41.79 -10.41
CA ASN A 92 -76.76 41.14 -11.67
C ASN A 92 -75.29 41.37 -12.07
N VAL A 93 -74.76 42.59 -11.88
CA VAL A 93 -73.33 42.88 -12.12
C VAL A 93 -72.44 42.08 -11.15
N THR A 94 -72.82 42.00 -9.88
CA THR A 94 -72.10 41.23 -8.86
C THR A 94 -72.09 39.73 -9.16
N VAL A 95 -73.25 39.16 -9.50
CA VAL A 95 -73.38 37.75 -9.93
C VAL A 95 -72.55 37.49 -11.18
N LYS A 96 -72.58 38.37 -12.19
CA LYS A 96 -71.77 38.22 -13.40
C LYS A 96 -70.26 38.25 -13.10
N SER A 97 -69.81 39.14 -12.21
CA SER A 97 -68.41 39.17 -11.77
C SER A 97 -67.99 37.90 -11.02
N TYR A 98 -68.88 37.29 -10.24
CA TYR A 98 -68.59 35.98 -9.62
C TYR A 98 -68.55 34.85 -10.65
N ILE A 99 -69.43 34.83 -11.65
CA ILE A 99 -69.38 33.85 -12.76
C ILE A 99 -68.05 33.98 -13.54
N GLU A 100 -67.64 35.20 -13.88
CA GLU A 100 -66.37 35.47 -14.57
C GLU A 100 -65.14 35.02 -13.74
N LYS A 101 -65.18 35.21 -12.41
CA LYS A 101 -64.14 34.71 -11.49
C LYS A 101 -64.11 33.17 -11.38
N ILE A 102 -65.28 32.53 -11.39
CA ILE A 102 -65.38 31.06 -11.38
C ILE A 102 -64.80 30.49 -12.69
N GLN A 103 -65.21 31.03 -13.83
CA GLN A 103 -64.69 30.61 -15.14
C GLN A 103 -63.17 30.80 -15.27
N ALA A 104 -62.60 31.88 -14.71
CA ALA A 104 -61.16 32.06 -14.64
C ALA A 104 -60.48 31.00 -13.75
N LYS A 105 -61.11 30.57 -12.64
CA LYS A 105 -60.59 29.51 -11.77
C LYS A 105 -60.71 28.12 -12.41
N ASP A 106 -61.76 27.85 -13.17
CA ASP A 106 -61.89 26.60 -13.94
C ASP A 106 -60.78 26.50 -15.01
N GLN A 107 -60.42 27.62 -15.64
CA GLN A 107 -59.29 27.70 -16.57
C GLN A 107 -57.94 27.51 -15.87
N ASP A 108 -57.70 28.16 -14.71
CA ASP A 108 -56.51 27.94 -13.89
C ASP A 108 -56.35 26.45 -13.51
N ILE A 109 -57.44 25.81 -13.08
CA ILE A 109 -57.47 24.39 -12.70
C ILE A 109 -57.11 23.51 -13.90
N SER A 110 -57.73 23.71 -15.07
CA SER A 110 -57.44 22.90 -16.26
C SER A 110 -55.98 23.04 -16.73
N ILE A 111 -55.40 24.24 -16.62
CA ILE A 111 -53.96 24.48 -16.90
C ILE A 111 -53.06 23.76 -15.88
N LEU A 112 -53.45 23.71 -14.60
CA LEU A 112 -52.72 22.97 -13.57
C LEU A 112 -52.82 21.46 -13.76
N GLU A 113 -54.00 20.92 -14.11
CA GLU A 113 -54.20 19.51 -14.45
C GLU A 113 -53.32 19.09 -15.64
N GLN A 114 -53.27 19.90 -16.70
CA GLN A 114 -52.40 19.63 -17.86
C GLN A 114 -50.91 19.64 -17.48
N LYS A 115 -50.48 20.56 -16.60
CA LYS A 115 -49.10 20.60 -16.07
C LYS A 115 -48.77 19.37 -15.21
N ILE A 116 -49.66 18.99 -14.30
CA ILE A 116 -49.51 17.79 -13.46
C ILE A 116 -49.41 16.53 -14.32
N LYS A 117 -50.26 16.40 -15.35
CA LYS A 117 -50.18 15.29 -16.31
C LYS A 117 -48.82 15.27 -17.02
N THR A 118 -48.40 16.40 -17.59
CA THR A 118 -47.11 16.50 -18.30
C THR A 118 -45.91 16.17 -17.40
N LEU A 119 -45.95 16.58 -16.13
CA LEU A 119 -44.92 16.24 -15.14
C LEU A 119 -44.91 14.74 -14.80
N ASN A 120 -46.08 14.11 -14.66
CA ASN A 120 -46.19 12.66 -14.44
C ASN A 120 -45.72 11.84 -15.66
N ASP A 121 -46.05 12.28 -16.88
CA ASP A 121 -45.60 11.67 -18.12
C ASP A 121 -44.06 11.75 -18.24
N ASN A 122 -43.48 12.93 -17.96
CA ASN A 122 -42.02 13.15 -17.92
C ASN A 122 -41.32 12.29 -16.86
N LEU A 123 -41.82 12.27 -15.62
CA LEU A 123 -41.27 11.46 -14.52
C LEU A 123 -41.34 9.96 -14.84
N THR A 124 -42.40 9.52 -15.52
CA THR A 124 -42.55 8.13 -15.96
C THR A 124 -41.51 7.77 -17.03
N LEU A 125 -41.30 8.65 -18.01
CA LEU A 125 -40.28 8.49 -19.04
C LEU A 125 -38.85 8.48 -18.44
N GLU A 126 -38.57 9.40 -17.51
CA GLU A 126 -37.28 9.49 -16.83
C GLU A 126 -36.97 8.22 -16.00
N ARG A 127 -37.96 7.70 -15.25
CA ARG A 127 -37.81 6.42 -14.55
C ARG A 127 -37.54 5.25 -15.50
N GLN A 128 -38.20 5.20 -16.66
CA GLN A 128 -37.93 4.18 -17.68
C GLN A 128 -36.51 4.32 -18.26
N GLN A 129 -36.05 5.54 -18.53
CA GLN A 129 -34.68 5.78 -19.01
C GLN A 129 -33.61 5.38 -17.98
N PHE A 130 -33.79 5.71 -16.70
CA PHE A 130 -32.86 5.26 -15.65
C PHE A 130 -32.87 3.74 -15.49
N GLN A 131 -34.03 3.09 -15.55
CA GLN A 131 -34.12 1.63 -15.48
C GLN A 131 -33.43 0.96 -16.68
N ALA A 132 -33.57 1.51 -17.89
CA ALA A 132 -32.88 1.03 -19.08
C ALA A 132 -31.35 1.22 -19.00
N LYS A 133 -30.88 2.39 -18.52
CA LYS A 133 -29.46 2.65 -18.27
C LYS A 133 -28.85 1.66 -17.27
N LEU A 134 -29.52 1.43 -16.13
CA LEU A 134 -29.09 0.49 -15.10
C LEU A 134 -28.95 -0.96 -15.64
N ILE A 135 -29.88 -1.38 -16.50
CA ILE A 135 -29.83 -2.71 -17.14
C ILE A 135 -28.65 -2.79 -18.12
N HIS A 136 -28.45 -1.76 -18.94
CA HIS A 136 -27.33 -1.70 -19.89
C HIS A 136 -25.97 -1.66 -19.18
N GLU A 137 -25.82 -0.85 -18.13
CA GLU A 137 -24.61 -0.75 -17.31
C GLU A 137 -24.28 -2.08 -16.62
N LYS A 138 -25.28 -2.76 -16.05
CA LYS A 138 -25.12 -4.11 -15.49
C LYS A 138 -24.72 -5.15 -16.55
N GLN A 139 -25.24 -5.04 -17.77
CA GLN A 139 -24.87 -5.93 -18.87
C GLN A 139 -23.44 -5.67 -19.36
N ALA A 140 -23.06 -4.39 -19.54
CA ALA A 140 -21.71 -3.99 -19.95
C ALA A 140 -20.66 -4.43 -18.92
N GLY A 141 -20.84 -4.08 -17.64
CA GLY A 141 -19.91 -4.50 -16.57
C GLY A 141 -19.81 -6.03 -16.40
N SER A 142 -20.87 -6.77 -16.73
CA SER A 142 -20.83 -8.24 -16.77
C SER A 142 -20.09 -8.81 -17.99
N GLN A 143 -20.05 -8.09 -19.12
CA GLN A 143 -19.25 -8.46 -20.29
C GLN A 143 -17.79 -8.09 -20.10
N ASP A 144 -17.49 -6.92 -19.53
CA ASP A 144 -16.12 -6.49 -19.22
C ASP A 144 -15.46 -7.43 -18.21
N LEU A 145 -16.20 -7.84 -17.16
CA LEU A 145 -15.72 -8.84 -16.19
C LEU A 145 -15.44 -10.21 -16.85
N LEU A 146 -16.30 -10.64 -17.79
CA LEU A 146 -16.09 -11.88 -18.54
C LEU A 146 -14.86 -11.80 -19.45
N ALA A 147 -14.67 -10.67 -20.14
CA ALA A 147 -13.51 -10.41 -20.98
C ALA A 147 -12.21 -10.35 -20.16
N GLN A 148 -12.22 -9.68 -19.01
CA GLN A 148 -11.09 -9.63 -18.08
C GLN A 148 -10.75 -11.02 -17.53
N MET A 149 -11.75 -11.83 -17.18
CA MET A 149 -11.54 -13.22 -16.76
C MET A 149 -10.93 -14.07 -17.88
N GLN A 150 -11.37 -13.91 -19.14
CA GLN A 150 -10.81 -14.62 -20.29
C GLN A 150 -9.34 -14.21 -20.56
N ILE A 151 -9.02 -12.91 -20.43
CA ILE A 151 -7.64 -12.41 -20.54
C ILE A 151 -6.77 -13.02 -19.43
N MET A 152 -7.24 -13.01 -18.19
CA MET A 152 -6.53 -13.59 -17.04
C MET A 152 -6.30 -15.11 -17.21
N GLN A 153 -7.28 -15.84 -17.73
CA GLN A 153 -7.15 -17.27 -18.04
C GLN A 153 -6.13 -17.52 -19.16
N ASN A 154 -6.10 -16.68 -20.19
CA ASN A 154 -5.11 -16.75 -21.26
C ASN A 154 -3.69 -16.46 -20.71
N GLU A 155 -3.54 -15.44 -19.86
CA GLU A 155 -2.27 -15.13 -19.18
C GLU A 155 -1.77 -16.28 -18.31
N LEU A 156 -2.64 -16.92 -17.53
CA LEU A 156 -2.28 -18.10 -16.74
C LEU A 156 -1.75 -19.22 -17.65
N SER A 157 -2.47 -19.53 -18.73
CA SER A 157 -2.02 -20.54 -19.70
C SER A 157 -0.68 -20.22 -20.39
N HIS A 158 -0.32 -18.92 -20.49
CA HIS A 158 0.98 -18.47 -20.99
C HIS A 158 2.08 -18.58 -19.91
N LYS A 159 1.76 -18.26 -18.66
CA LYS A 159 2.67 -18.42 -17.51
C LYS A 159 3.00 -19.90 -17.32
N ASP A 160 2.02 -20.79 -17.40
CA ASP A 160 2.21 -22.25 -17.32
C ASP A 160 3.13 -22.80 -18.42
N LYS A 161 2.97 -22.33 -19.67
CA LYS A 161 3.88 -22.68 -20.78
C LYS A 161 5.31 -22.20 -20.54
N CYS A 162 5.48 -20.95 -20.10
CA CYS A 162 6.79 -20.39 -19.77
C CYS A 162 7.46 -21.16 -18.62
N ILE A 163 6.70 -21.56 -17.59
CA ILE A 163 7.18 -22.42 -16.50
C ILE A 163 7.62 -23.80 -17.04
N ALA A 164 6.87 -24.40 -17.95
CA ALA A 164 7.24 -25.69 -18.56
C ALA A 164 8.52 -25.58 -19.43
N GLU A 165 8.65 -24.51 -20.22
CA GLU A 165 9.85 -24.20 -21.02
C GLU A 165 11.07 -23.98 -20.13
N LEU A 166 10.96 -23.16 -19.09
CA LEU A 166 12.03 -22.93 -18.11
C LEU A 166 12.40 -24.22 -17.36
N THR A 167 11.43 -25.05 -16.99
CA THR A 167 11.68 -26.36 -16.35
C THR A 167 12.44 -27.29 -17.30
N CYS A 168 12.11 -27.29 -18.59
CA CYS A 168 12.84 -28.05 -19.61
C CYS A 168 14.29 -27.56 -19.74
N ILE A 169 14.51 -26.24 -19.80
CA ILE A 169 15.84 -25.62 -19.87
C ILE A 169 16.67 -25.93 -18.63
N VAL A 170 16.09 -25.87 -17.42
CA VAL A 170 16.77 -26.22 -16.16
C VAL A 170 17.15 -27.70 -16.14
N ASN A 171 16.28 -28.60 -16.58
CA ASN A 171 16.59 -30.03 -16.65
C ASN A 171 17.71 -30.32 -17.68
N ALA A 172 17.68 -29.69 -18.85
CA ALA A 172 18.73 -29.83 -19.86
C ALA A 172 20.08 -29.24 -19.38
N SER A 173 20.06 -28.10 -18.69
CA SER A 173 21.25 -27.50 -18.08
C SER A 173 21.83 -28.39 -16.98
N ARG A 174 20.98 -28.98 -16.13
CA ARG A 174 21.38 -29.95 -15.12
C ARG A 174 22.02 -31.19 -15.75
N GLN A 175 21.40 -31.77 -16.79
CA GLN A 175 21.99 -32.91 -17.51
C GLN A 175 23.37 -32.56 -18.10
N ALA A 176 23.52 -31.37 -18.71
CA ALA A 176 24.80 -30.93 -19.24
C ALA A 176 25.89 -30.79 -18.15
N VAL A 177 25.52 -30.38 -16.93
CA VAL A 177 26.42 -30.36 -15.77
C VAL A 177 26.76 -31.78 -15.31
N GLU A 178 25.78 -32.68 -15.20
CA GLU A 178 26.02 -34.09 -14.84
C GLU A 178 26.94 -34.80 -15.84
N GLU A 179 26.73 -34.59 -17.15
CA GLU A 179 27.62 -35.09 -18.21
C GLU A 179 29.01 -34.44 -18.18
N SER A 180 29.11 -33.15 -17.84
CA SER A 180 30.40 -32.47 -17.71
C SER A 180 31.19 -32.96 -16.50
N GLN A 181 30.52 -33.30 -15.39
CA GLN A 181 31.15 -33.89 -14.22
C GLN A 181 31.68 -35.29 -14.53
N GLN A 182 30.88 -36.16 -15.17
CA GLN A 182 31.34 -37.48 -15.61
C GLN A 182 32.58 -37.41 -16.51
N LYS A 183 32.62 -36.44 -17.45
CA LYS A 183 33.79 -36.20 -18.31
C LYS A 183 35.01 -35.75 -17.48
N ASN A 184 34.83 -34.91 -16.46
CA ASN A 184 35.89 -34.46 -15.56
C ASN A 184 36.44 -35.62 -14.70
N ASP A 185 35.57 -36.48 -14.18
CA ASP A 185 35.95 -37.66 -13.39
C ASP A 185 36.78 -38.66 -14.23
N ILE A 186 36.38 -38.88 -15.48
CA ILE A 186 37.14 -39.68 -16.46
C ILE A 186 38.52 -39.05 -16.73
N ILE A 187 38.59 -37.73 -16.93
CA ILE A 187 39.85 -37.01 -17.15
C ILE A 187 40.76 -37.12 -15.91
N GLN A 188 40.23 -37.03 -14.68
CA GLN A 188 41.03 -37.25 -13.47
C GLN A 188 41.56 -38.69 -13.39
N SER A 189 40.73 -39.70 -13.70
CA SER A 189 41.16 -41.09 -13.74
C SER A 189 42.28 -41.32 -14.76
N GLN A 190 42.17 -40.73 -15.95
CA GLN A 190 43.21 -40.80 -16.99
C GLN A 190 44.49 -40.07 -16.55
N ALA A 191 44.39 -38.91 -15.90
CA ALA A 191 45.53 -38.15 -15.38
C ALA A 191 46.20 -38.80 -14.15
N GLN A 192 45.52 -39.70 -13.44
CA GLN A 192 46.13 -40.58 -12.44
C GLN A 192 46.86 -41.75 -13.11
N GLN A 193 46.23 -42.41 -14.09
CA GLN A 193 46.83 -43.52 -14.82
C GLN A 193 48.08 -43.09 -15.61
N LEU A 194 48.07 -41.91 -16.23
CA LEU A 194 49.26 -41.35 -16.90
C LEU A 194 50.41 -41.12 -15.93
N ARG A 195 50.17 -40.54 -14.74
CA ARG A 195 51.22 -40.36 -13.71
C ARG A 195 51.79 -41.68 -13.21
N ALA A 196 50.96 -42.73 -13.07
CA ALA A 196 51.46 -44.06 -12.72
C ALA A 196 52.36 -44.65 -13.82
N LEU A 197 52.03 -44.44 -15.10
CA LEU A 197 52.85 -44.87 -16.24
C LEU A 197 54.14 -44.04 -16.38
N GLU A 198 54.10 -42.73 -16.09
CA GLU A 198 55.31 -41.90 -16.04
C GLU A 198 56.24 -42.31 -14.90
N GLN A 199 55.71 -42.57 -13.69
CA GLN A 199 56.55 -43.06 -12.60
C GLN A 199 57.14 -44.45 -12.91
N GLN A 200 56.38 -45.35 -13.55
CA GLN A 200 56.90 -46.63 -14.02
C GLN A 200 57.98 -46.46 -15.11
N ARG A 201 57.86 -45.47 -16.00
CA ARG A 201 58.91 -45.12 -16.98
C ARG A 201 60.17 -44.65 -16.25
N ASP A 202 60.04 -43.76 -15.28
CA ASP A 202 61.18 -43.16 -14.58
C ASP A 202 61.91 -44.19 -13.70
N ASP A 203 61.18 -45.10 -13.04
CA ASP A 203 61.74 -46.25 -12.34
C ASP A 203 62.51 -47.19 -13.30
N LEU A 204 61.95 -47.48 -14.49
CA LEU A 204 62.61 -48.30 -15.51
C LEU A 204 63.84 -47.61 -16.13
N GLU A 205 63.79 -46.29 -16.32
CA GLU A 205 64.93 -45.49 -16.77
C GLU A 205 66.04 -45.47 -15.71
N GLN A 206 65.70 -45.35 -14.42
CA GLN A 206 66.66 -45.45 -13.32
C GLN A 206 67.31 -46.84 -13.28
N VAL A 207 66.53 -47.92 -13.41
CA VAL A 207 67.05 -49.30 -13.49
C VAL A 207 67.96 -49.49 -14.72
N SER A 208 67.59 -48.93 -15.88
CA SER A 208 68.40 -48.96 -17.09
C SER A 208 69.73 -48.21 -16.90
N ASN A 209 69.70 -47.01 -16.33
CA ASN A 209 70.89 -46.20 -16.07
C ASN A 209 71.83 -46.84 -15.04
N ASN A 210 71.27 -47.43 -13.97
CA ASN A 210 72.02 -48.24 -13.01
C ASN A 210 72.69 -49.44 -13.71
N ARG A 211 71.96 -50.13 -14.60
CA ARG A 211 72.49 -51.29 -15.34
C ARG A 211 73.58 -50.92 -16.35
N ILE A 212 73.47 -49.76 -16.99
CA ILE A 212 74.53 -49.20 -17.84
C ILE A 212 75.78 -48.91 -17.00
N PHE A 213 75.62 -48.31 -15.81
CA PHE A 213 76.74 -48.04 -14.89
C PHE A 213 77.42 -49.33 -14.38
N GLU A 214 76.64 -50.38 -14.05
CA GLU A 214 77.18 -51.71 -13.73
C GLU A 214 78.01 -52.30 -14.87
N ILE A 215 77.52 -52.21 -16.11
CA ILE A 215 78.20 -52.72 -17.30
C ILE A 215 79.48 -51.93 -17.58
N GLU A 216 79.46 -50.60 -17.45
CA GLU A 216 80.66 -49.77 -17.68
C GLU A 216 81.73 -50.05 -16.62
N LYS A 217 81.32 -50.24 -15.36
CA LYS A 217 82.23 -50.69 -14.29
C LYS A 217 82.80 -52.08 -14.55
N ALA A 218 81.99 -53.01 -15.06
CA ALA A 218 82.45 -54.36 -15.41
C ALA A 218 83.49 -54.33 -16.55
N LYS A 219 83.25 -53.57 -17.62
CA LYS A 219 84.23 -53.32 -18.70
C LYS A 219 85.53 -52.75 -18.18
N GLN A 220 85.47 -51.77 -17.25
CA GLN A 220 86.67 -51.19 -16.66
C GLN A 220 87.51 -52.25 -15.93
N THR A 221 86.88 -53.09 -15.09
CA THR A 221 87.59 -54.20 -14.43
C THR A 221 88.06 -55.30 -15.39
N GLU A 222 87.39 -55.50 -16.53
CA GLU A 222 87.85 -56.40 -17.60
C GLU A 222 89.07 -55.82 -18.34
N SER A 223 89.11 -54.51 -18.56
CA SER A 223 90.27 -53.81 -19.11
C SER A 223 91.48 -53.93 -18.18
N GLU A 224 91.30 -53.62 -16.89
CA GLU A 224 92.33 -53.76 -15.85
C GLU A 224 92.85 -55.21 -15.75
N PHE A 225 91.96 -56.21 -15.82
CA PHE A 225 92.35 -57.62 -15.83
C PHE A 225 93.14 -58.00 -17.09
N ASN A 226 92.76 -57.51 -18.27
CA ASN A 226 93.49 -57.77 -19.51
C ASN A 226 94.85 -57.06 -19.55
N GLU A 227 94.96 -55.87 -18.97
CA GLU A 227 96.22 -55.14 -18.81
C GLU A 227 97.17 -55.85 -17.83
N ALA A 228 96.69 -56.26 -16.65
CA ALA A 228 97.46 -57.07 -15.71
C ALA A 228 97.88 -58.43 -16.29
N LYS A 229 97.05 -59.04 -17.14
CA LYS A 229 97.38 -60.28 -17.88
C LYS A 229 98.45 -60.05 -18.95
N LEU A 230 98.47 -58.89 -19.60
CA LEU A 230 99.51 -58.49 -20.54
C LEU A 230 100.83 -58.20 -19.81
N GLU A 231 100.78 -57.53 -18.66
CA GLU A 231 101.94 -57.30 -17.78
C GLU A 231 102.53 -58.62 -17.27
N LEU A 232 101.70 -59.58 -16.81
CA LEU A 232 102.14 -60.92 -16.45
C LEU A 232 102.82 -61.64 -17.63
N CYS A 233 102.30 -61.50 -18.85
CA CYS A 233 102.93 -62.06 -20.05
C CYS A 233 104.31 -61.42 -20.33
N ASN A 234 104.43 -60.10 -20.17
CA ASN A 234 105.70 -59.38 -20.31
C ASN A 234 106.72 -59.79 -19.25
N MET A 235 106.30 -59.94 -17.99
CA MET A 235 107.14 -60.43 -16.89
C MET A 235 107.55 -61.89 -17.10
N GLN A 236 106.65 -62.75 -17.60
CA GLN A 236 106.96 -64.13 -17.97
C GLN A 236 108.03 -64.16 -19.07
N ASN A 237 107.90 -63.36 -20.12
CA ASN A 237 108.88 -63.26 -21.21
C ASN A 237 110.25 -62.74 -20.73
N ALA A 238 110.26 -61.73 -19.84
CA ALA A 238 111.49 -61.22 -19.23
C ALA A 238 112.18 -62.28 -18.34
N LEU A 239 111.40 -63.07 -17.60
CA LEU A 239 111.89 -64.19 -16.79
C LEU A 239 112.44 -65.34 -17.68
N GLU A 240 111.76 -65.67 -18.79
CA GLU A 240 112.24 -66.65 -19.77
C GLU A 240 113.56 -66.20 -20.42
N SER A 241 113.68 -64.91 -20.75
CA SER A 241 114.94 -64.31 -21.25
C SER A 241 116.06 -64.40 -20.22
N SER A 242 115.82 -64.02 -18.97
CA SER A 242 116.82 -64.09 -17.90
C SER A 242 117.21 -65.53 -17.52
N LYS A 243 116.29 -66.50 -17.63
CA LYS A 243 116.62 -67.94 -17.53
C LYS A 243 117.54 -68.38 -18.66
N ALA A 244 117.29 -67.95 -19.90
CA ALA A 244 118.13 -68.29 -21.05
C ALA A 244 119.54 -67.68 -20.92
N GLU A 245 119.64 -66.44 -20.47
CA GLU A 245 120.91 -65.77 -20.14
C GLU A 245 121.67 -66.52 -19.03
N ASN A 246 120.98 -66.91 -17.94
CA ASN A 246 121.56 -67.74 -16.88
C ASN A 246 121.99 -69.14 -17.36
N ALA A 247 121.29 -69.73 -18.34
CA ALA A 247 121.68 -71.00 -18.94
C ALA A 247 122.94 -70.86 -19.81
N GLN A 248 123.06 -69.76 -20.56
CA GLN A 248 124.28 -69.44 -21.32
C GLN A 248 125.47 -69.21 -20.38
N ILE A 249 125.29 -68.42 -19.31
CA ILE A 249 126.34 -68.20 -18.29
C ILE A 249 126.79 -69.52 -17.65
N ARG A 250 125.89 -70.48 -17.43
CA ARG A 250 126.25 -71.82 -16.94
C ARG A 250 127.09 -72.62 -17.94
N LEU A 251 126.78 -72.56 -19.23
CA LEU A 251 127.58 -73.18 -20.30
C LEU A 251 128.97 -72.54 -20.43
N ASP A 252 129.07 -71.22 -20.32
CA ASP A 252 130.35 -70.49 -20.32
C ASP A 252 131.20 -70.84 -19.08
N ILE A 253 130.58 -71.01 -17.91
CA ILE A 253 131.26 -71.49 -16.69
C ILE A 253 131.71 -72.95 -16.85
N GLU A 254 130.88 -73.83 -17.40
CA GLU A 254 131.20 -75.25 -17.60
C GLU A 254 132.35 -75.44 -18.59
N THR A 255 132.32 -74.75 -19.73
CA THR A 255 133.42 -74.76 -20.71
C THR A 255 134.73 -74.20 -20.12
N LYS A 256 134.68 -73.08 -19.38
CA LYS A 256 135.85 -72.54 -18.67
C LYS A 256 136.37 -73.47 -17.58
N THR A 257 135.49 -74.19 -16.88
CA THR A 257 135.90 -75.21 -15.89
C THR A 257 136.62 -76.38 -16.57
N ASN A 258 136.12 -76.84 -17.72
CA ASN A 258 136.74 -77.91 -18.50
C ASN A 258 138.11 -77.51 -19.07
N GLU A 259 138.28 -76.28 -19.56
CA GLU A 259 139.61 -75.72 -19.93
C GLU A 259 140.60 -75.74 -18.73
N LEU A 260 140.12 -75.33 -17.55
CA LEU A 260 140.95 -75.21 -16.35
C LEU A 260 141.37 -76.58 -15.79
N THR A 261 140.47 -77.57 -15.81
CA THR A 261 140.82 -78.96 -15.43
C THR A 261 141.79 -79.62 -16.41
N LEU A 262 141.71 -79.34 -17.71
CA LEU A 262 142.67 -79.83 -18.70
C LEU A 262 144.07 -79.24 -18.42
N SER A 263 144.15 -77.94 -18.13
CA SER A 263 145.39 -77.26 -17.72
C SER A 263 145.99 -77.85 -16.42
N HIS A 264 145.16 -78.05 -15.39
CA HIS A 264 145.56 -78.68 -14.14
C HIS A 264 146.11 -80.11 -14.33
N THR A 265 145.48 -80.90 -15.21
CA THR A 265 145.89 -82.28 -15.48
C THR A 265 147.30 -82.34 -16.08
N ASN A 266 147.62 -81.42 -16.99
CA ASN A 266 148.96 -81.31 -17.57
C ASN A 266 150.01 -80.90 -16.52
N ALA A 267 149.71 -79.89 -15.69
CA ALA A 267 150.63 -79.42 -14.64
C ALA A 267 150.91 -80.48 -13.55
N ILE A 268 149.93 -81.34 -13.23
CA ILE A 268 150.10 -82.45 -12.28
C ILE A 268 151.04 -83.52 -12.86
N SER A 269 150.97 -83.79 -14.17
CA SER A 269 151.87 -84.74 -14.85
C SER A 269 153.34 -84.34 -14.74
N GLU A 270 153.64 -83.05 -14.96
CA GLU A 270 155.00 -82.51 -14.81
C GLU A 270 155.49 -82.60 -13.35
N LYS A 271 154.64 -82.25 -12.38
CA LYS A 271 155.01 -82.28 -10.95
C LYS A 271 155.21 -83.68 -10.41
N GLN A 272 154.58 -84.71 -10.98
CA GLN A 272 154.79 -86.09 -10.56
C GLN A 272 156.22 -86.59 -10.85
N GLN A 273 156.86 -86.16 -11.96
CA GLN A 273 158.26 -86.51 -12.24
C GLN A 273 159.25 -85.84 -11.28
N GLU A 274 158.91 -84.69 -10.71
CA GLU A 274 159.76 -83.96 -9.75
C GLU A 274 159.74 -84.59 -8.34
N ILE A 275 158.66 -85.30 -7.99
CA ILE A 275 158.49 -85.96 -6.68
C ILE A 275 159.45 -87.14 -6.51
N ASP A 276 159.59 -87.99 -7.53
CA ASP A 276 160.42 -89.20 -7.47
C ASP A 276 161.92 -88.86 -7.25
N ALA A 277 162.38 -87.73 -7.81
CA ALA A 277 163.73 -87.21 -7.60
C ALA A 277 163.97 -86.63 -6.19
N LEU A 278 162.91 -86.25 -5.47
CA LEU A 278 162.99 -85.62 -4.14
C LEU A 278 162.75 -86.58 -2.98
N GLN A 279 162.07 -87.72 -3.18
CA GLN A 279 161.93 -88.75 -2.15
C GLN A 279 163.29 -89.25 -1.63
N GLY A 280 164.30 -89.36 -2.50
CA GLY A 280 165.66 -89.76 -2.12
C GLY A 280 166.38 -88.80 -1.15
N LYS A 281 165.92 -87.55 -1.00
CA LYS A 281 166.48 -86.57 -0.04
C LYS A 281 165.69 -86.47 1.27
N ASN A 282 164.47 -87.02 1.34
CA ASN A 282 163.55 -86.71 2.43
C ASN A 282 163.82 -87.55 3.71
N ILE A 283 164.49 -88.69 3.56
CA ILE A 283 164.90 -89.57 4.67
C ILE A 283 165.87 -88.86 5.64
N GLU A 284 166.70 -87.93 5.14
CA GLU A 284 167.78 -87.32 5.91
C GLU A 284 167.37 -86.05 6.70
N LEU A 285 166.26 -85.41 6.33
CA LEU A 285 165.83 -84.11 6.92
C LEU A 285 164.62 -84.19 7.86
N THR A 286 163.98 -85.35 7.98
CA THR A 286 162.73 -85.55 8.76
C THR A 286 162.90 -85.35 10.28
N GLN A 287 164.12 -85.15 10.79
CA GLN A 287 164.45 -85.19 12.21
C GLN A 287 164.20 -83.89 13.01
N GLN A 288 163.97 -82.72 12.39
CA GLN A 288 164.26 -81.43 13.06
C GLN A 288 163.14 -80.37 13.31
N LEU A 289 161.95 -80.38 12.67
CA LEU A 289 160.96 -79.30 12.90
C LEU A 289 159.54 -79.78 13.24
N VAL A 290 159.25 -79.84 14.55
CA VAL A 290 157.91 -79.99 15.14
C VAL A 290 157.71 -78.88 16.21
N ASN A 291 157.01 -77.77 15.87
CA ASN A 291 156.40 -76.71 16.74
C ASN A 291 155.93 -75.48 15.88
N VAL A 292 154.86 -74.65 16.06
CA VAL A 292 153.47 -74.59 16.69
C VAL A 292 153.02 -73.08 16.75
N THR A 293 151.80 -72.48 16.57
CA THR A 293 150.41 -72.75 16.05
C THR A 293 149.67 -71.37 15.73
N SER A 294 148.33 -71.20 15.53
CA SER A 294 147.67 -70.02 14.83
C SER A 294 146.18 -69.61 15.17
N GLN A 295 145.63 -68.51 14.53
CA GLN A 295 144.20 -68.00 14.42
C GLN A 295 143.67 -66.99 15.52
N THR A 296 142.56 -66.16 15.50
CA THR A 296 141.30 -65.78 14.71
C THR A 296 140.68 -64.45 15.31
N LYS A 297 139.50 -63.76 15.11
CA LYS A 297 138.35 -63.38 14.17
C LYS A 297 137.45 -62.28 14.93
N GLU A 298 136.33 -61.57 14.59
CA GLU A 298 135.36 -61.23 13.47
C GLU A 298 134.55 -59.89 13.81
N GLN A 299 133.33 -59.54 13.27
CA GLN A 299 132.61 -58.21 13.44
C GLN A 299 131.00 -58.12 13.55
N LEU A 300 130.23 -57.13 12.95
CA LEU A 300 129.05 -56.38 13.58
C LEU A 300 127.90 -55.66 12.67
N LYS A 301 126.62 -55.39 13.16
CA LYS A 301 125.46 -54.38 12.79
C LYS A 301 124.47 -54.51 11.55
N GLU A 302 123.28 -53.82 11.25
CA GLU A 302 122.14 -53.00 11.89
C GLU A 302 120.98 -52.41 10.92
N GLN A 303 119.76 -51.90 11.37
CA GLN A 303 118.79 -50.78 10.85
C GLN A 303 117.19 -50.95 10.70
N ASN A 304 116.37 -49.88 10.36
CA ASN A 304 114.83 -49.74 10.41
C ASN A 304 114.14 -48.46 9.76
N ASN A 305 112.85 -48.45 9.25
CA ASN A 305 111.75 -47.40 9.42
C ASN A 305 110.44 -47.45 8.54
N LEU A 306 109.25 -46.96 9.03
CA LEU A 306 108.01 -46.59 8.26
C LEU A 306 106.90 -45.85 9.11
N GLN A 307 106.50 -44.57 8.88
CA GLN A 307 105.49 -43.86 9.74
C GLN A 307 104.84 -42.52 9.23
N THR A 308 103.88 -42.49 8.27
CA THR A 308 103.32 -41.16 7.79
C THR A 308 101.83 -41.03 7.43
N ALA A 309 101.03 -42.10 7.30
CA ALA A 309 99.71 -42.01 6.64
C ALA A 309 98.51 -41.54 7.49
N HIS A 310 98.59 -41.56 8.82
CA HIS A 310 97.39 -41.66 9.68
C HIS A 310 96.68 -40.32 10.00
N GLN A 311 97.22 -39.17 9.62
CA GLN A 311 96.86 -37.88 10.24
C GLN A 311 95.77 -37.07 9.50
N LEU A 312 95.52 -37.35 8.21
CA LEU A 312 94.64 -36.52 7.36
C LEU A 312 93.13 -36.77 7.59
N LEU A 313 92.73 -38.00 7.95
CA LEU A 313 91.32 -38.42 7.97
C LEU A 313 90.49 -37.78 9.11
N LYS A 314 91.15 -37.21 10.13
CA LYS A 314 90.50 -36.75 11.37
C LYS A 314 89.80 -35.39 11.22
N GLN A 315 90.15 -34.58 10.23
CA GLN A 315 89.66 -33.21 10.09
C GLN A 315 88.20 -33.15 9.62
N GLN A 316 87.83 -33.96 8.62
CA GLN A 316 86.54 -33.86 7.90
C GLN A 316 85.31 -34.25 8.73
N PHE A 317 85.49 -34.94 9.86
CA PHE A 317 84.37 -35.41 10.69
C PHE A 317 83.69 -34.27 11.48
N ASN A 318 84.47 -33.28 11.96
CA ASN A 318 83.96 -32.21 12.82
C ASN A 318 83.03 -31.24 12.08
N ASP A 319 83.34 -30.89 10.83
CA ASP A 319 82.56 -29.89 10.08
C ASP A 319 81.14 -30.37 9.76
N LYS A 320 80.97 -31.68 9.51
CA LYS A 320 79.66 -32.33 9.34
C LYS A 320 78.80 -32.25 10.61
N GLN A 321 79.40 -32.30 11.79
CA GLN A 321 78.66 -32.32 13.06
C GLN A 321 78.05 -30.95 13.39
N LYS A 322 78.68 -29.85 12.97
CA LYS A 322 78.20 -28.47 13.23
C LYS A 322 76.95 -28.09 12.41
N GLN A 323 76.84 -28.55 11.17
CA GLN A 323 75.68 -28.23 10.31
C GLN A 323 74.36 -28.82 10.84
N LEU A 324 74.42 -29.90 11.63
CA LEU A 324 73.24 -30.59 12.15
C LEU A 324 72.57 -29.79 13.29
N SER A 325 73.34 -29.16 14.18
CA SER A 325 72.81 -28.37 15.30
C SER A 325 72.01 -27.14 14.83
N GLU A 326 72.53 -26.40 13.84
CA GLU A 326 71.87 -25.20 13.33
C GLU A 326 70.53 -25.49 12.63
N SER A 327 70.30 -26.73 12.18
CA SER A 327 69.01 -27.14 11.60
C SER A 327 67.94 -27.39 12.67
N ILE A 328 68.34 -27.87 13.85
CA ILE A 328 67.43 -28.23 14.96
C ILE A 328 66.88 -26.97 15.64
N GLU A 329 67.67 -25.90 15.73
CA GLU A 329 67.21 -24.63 16.31
C GLU A 329 66.10 -23.98 15.46
N ARG A 330 66.27 -23.91 14.13
CA ARG A 330 65.25 -23.38 13.20
C ARG A 330 63.95 -24.17 13.22
N GLU A 331 64.02 -25.49 13.43
CA GLU A 331 62.83 -26.34 13.58
C GLU A 331 62.05 -26.01 14.86
N ASN A 332 62.75 -25.71 15.95
CA ASN A 332 62.13 -25.31 17.23
C ASN A 332 61.53 -23.90 17.17
N GLU A 333 62.16 -22.96 16.47
CA GLU A 333 61.59 -21.63 16.22
C GLU A 333 60.27 -21.71 15.42
N MET A 334 60.22 -22.54 14.37
CA MET A 334 58.97 -22.76 13.61
C MET A 334 57.88 -23.41 14.47
N LYS A 335 58.21 -24.39 15.33
CA LYS A 335 57.23 -24.99 16.26
C LYS A 335 56.63 -23.97 17.22
N GLN A 336 57.44 -23.07 17.79
CA GLN A 336 56.93 -21.98 18.63
C GLN A 336 56.04 -20.99 17.84
N ARG A 337 56.34 -20.76 16.55
CA ARG A 337 55.50 -19.94 15.69
C ARG A 337 54.12 -20.56 15.43
N VAL A 338 54.05 -21.89 15.24
CA VAL A 338 52.78 -22.63 15.10
C VAL A 338 51.95 -22.53 16.37
N ILE A 339 52.53 -22.82 17.54
CA ILE A 339 51.85 -22.74 18.85
C ILE A 339 51.30 -21.33 19.12
N SER A 340 51.99 -20.28 18.68
CA SER A 340 51.49 -18.91 18.80
C SER A 340 50.25 -18.65 17.93
N LEU A 341 50.21 -19.20 16.72
CA LEU A 341 49.10 -19.02 15.77
C LEU A 341 47.87 -19.84 16.16
N GLU A 342 48.06 -21.09 16.62
CA GLU A 342 46.99 -21.92 17.20
C GLU A 342 46.27 -21.19 18.34
N LYS A 343 47.02 -20.50 19.20
CA LYS A 343 46.52 -19.73 20.34
C LYS A 343 45.88 -18.39 19.99
N GLU A 344 46.02 -17.92 18.76
CA GLU A 344 45.25 -16.81 18.19
C GLU A 344 43.97 -17.32 17.50
N LEU A 345 44.06 -18.46 16.81
CA LEU A 345 42.91 -19.18 16.25
C LEU A 345 41.88 -19.55 17.32
N GLU A 346 42.32 -20.11 18.45
CA GLU A 346 41.44 -20.48 19.58
C GLU A 346 40.76 -19.25 20.22
N LYS A 347 41.41 -18.08 20.23
CA LYS A 347 40.76 -16.83 20.66
C LYS A 347 39.70 -16.38 19.67
N LEU A 348 39.99 -16.46 18.36
CA LEU A 348 39.06 -16.08 17.31
C LEU A 348 37.82 -17.01 17.31
N GLU A 349 38.03 -18.31 17.49
CA GLU A 349 36.96 -19.30 17.58
C GLU A 349 36.05 -19.05 18.79
N ASN A 350 36.62 -18.72 19.95
CA ASN A 350 35.84 -18.41 21.14
C ASN A 350 35.07 -17.07 21.01
N ALA A 351 35.67 -16.04 20.41
CA ALA A 351 34.95 -14.80 20.11
C ALA A 351 33.79 -15.02 19.12
N LEU A 352 33.98 -15.87 18.10
CA LEU A 352 32.91 -16.24 17.17
C LEU A 352 31.79 -17.06 17.84
N LYS A 353 32.12 -17.95 18.79
CA LYS A 353 31.11 -18.66 19.61
C LYS A 353 30.29 -17.70 20.45
N GLU A 354 30.91 -16.68 21.04
CA GLU A 354 30.24 -15.65 21.84
C GLU A 354 29.32 -14.78 20.97
N GLU A 355 29.78 -14.33 19.80
CA GLU A 355 28.95 -13.57 18.84
C GLU A 355 27.77 -14.41 18.30
N VAL A 356 27.97 -15.71 18.06
CA VAL A 356 26.89 -16.64 17.66
C VAL A 356 25.89 -16.85 18.80
N ALA A 357 26.33 -16.92 20.06
CA ALA A 357 25.44 -17.02 21.22
C ALA A 357 24.58 -15.75 21.38
N ASP A 358 25.19 -14.56 21.25
CA ASP A 358 24.48 -13.27 21.32
C ASP A 358 23.46 -13.11 20.20
N LYS A 359 23.82 -13.44 18.95
CA LYS A 359 22.88 -13.43 17.81
C LYS A 359 21.75 -14.44 17.98
N THR A 360 22.03 -15.62 18.53
CA THR A 360 21.01 -16.63 18.85
C THR A 360 20.04 -16.10 19.92
N GLN A 361 20.54 -15.46 20.97
CA GLN A 361 19.68 -14.85 22.00
C GLN A 361 18.90 -13.66 21.44
N GLN A 362 19.47 -12.87 20.53
CA GLN A 362 18.75 -11.77 19.86
C GLN A 362 17.61 -12.28 18.98
N LEU A 363 17.82 -13.35 18.19
CA LEU A 363 16.77 -14.01 17.41
C LEU A 363 15.64 -14.50 18.32
N GLN A 364 15.97 -15.16 19.44
CA GLN A 364 14.96 -15.65 20.39
C GLN A 364 14.07 -14.53 20.96
N ARG A 365 14.64 -13.34 21.24
CA ARG A 365 13.87 -12.15 21.66
C ARG A 365 12.94 -11.64 20.55
N ILE A 366 13.40 -11.66 19.29
CA ILE A 366 12.60 -11.25 18.12
C ILE A 366 11.44 -12.24 17.88
N GLU A 367 11.65 -13.55 18.05
CA GLU A 367 10.57 -14.54 17.94
C GLU A 367 9.51 -14.36 19.04
N GLN A 368 9.91 -14.10 20.28
CA GLN A 368 8.99 -13.78 21.37
C GLN A 368 8.18 -12.51 21.10
N GLN A 369 8.79 -11.48 20.49
CA GLN A 369 8.07 -10.27 20.06
C GLN A 369 7.09 -10.58 18.90
N ARG A 370 7.51 -11.37 17.90
CA ARG A 370 6.64 -11.82 16.80
C ARG A 370 5.40 -12.56 17.34
N GLU A 371 5.57 -13.44 18.32
CA GLU A 371 4.48 -14.20 18.93
C GLU A 371 3.55 -13.31 19.77
N GLN A 372 4.09 -12.32 20.48
CA GLN A 372 3.28 -11.29 21.16
C GLN A 372 2.46 -10.46 20.18
N PHE A 373 3.06 -9.99 19.07
CA PHE A 373 2.33 -9.25 18.03
C PHE A 373 1.24 -10.10 17.37
N HIS A 374 1.52 -11.36 17.04
CA HIS A 374 0.53 -12.28 16.47
C HIS A 374 -0.62 -12.58 17.43
N LYS A 375 -0.35 -12.65 18.74
CA LYS A 375 -1.40 -12.75 19.76
C LYS A 375 -2.29 -11.50 19.78
N CYS A 376 -1.69 -10.30 19.81
CA CYS A 376 -2.45 -9.03 19.76
C CYS A 376 -3.27 -8.89 18.47
N GLU A 377 -2.72 -9.27 17.32
CA GLU A 377 -3.40 -9.32 16.02
C GLU A 377 -4.66 -10.22 16.10
N LYS A 378 -4.51 -11.43 16.65
CA LYS A 378 -5.61 -12.38 16.82
C LYS A 378 -6.70 -11.86 17.77
N GLU A 379 -6.32 -11.22 18.87
CA GLU A 379 -7.26 -10.59 19.81
C GLU A 379 -8.00 -9.40 19.17
N LEU A 380 -7.31 -8.59 18.35
CA LEU A 380 -7.91 -7.47 17.61
C LEU A 380 -8.91 -7.96 16.54
N LEU A 381 -8.55 -9.03 15.81
CA LEU A 381 -9.44 -9.67 14.83
C LEU A 381 -10.68 -10.28 15.49
N GLN A 382 -10.54 -10.89 16.68
CA GLN A 382 -11.68 -11.37 17.45
C GLN A 382 -12.59 -10.20 17.87
N GLN A 383 -12.04 -9.12 18.42
CA GLN A 383 -12.83 -7.94 18.79
C GLN A 383 -13.56 -7.32 17.59
N LEU A 384 -12.90 -7.27 16.42
CA LEU A 384 -13.52 -6.80 15.18
C LEU A 384 -14.68 -7.70 14.74
N GLN A 385 -14.54 -9.02 14.88
CA GLN A 385 -15.61 -9.97 14.57
C GLN A 385 -16.78 -9.84 15.56
N GLU A 386 -16.50 -9.78 16.86
CA GLU A 386 -17.53 -9.54 17.88
C GLU A 386 -18.29 -8.22 17.65
N GLN A 387 -17.62 -7.16 17.17
CA GLN A 387 -18.29 -5.89 16.82
C GLN A 387 -19.13 -6.00 15.54
N LYS A 388 -18.71 -6.79 14.54
CA LYS A 388 -19.56 -7.11 13.37
C LYS A 388 -20.81 -7.87 13.81
N ASP A 389 -20.67 -8.86 14.69
CA ASP A 389 -21.79 -9.67 15.15
C ASP A 389 -22.74 -8.87 16.06
N LYS A 390 -22.21 -7.99 16.94
CA LYS A 390 -23.00 -7.00 17.68
C LYS A 390 -23.71 -6.01 16.74
N ASN A 391 -23.09 -5.58 15.64
CA ASN A 391 -23.73 -4.72 14.63
C ASN A 391 -24.84 -5.47 13.86
N ASN A 392 -24.61 -6.74 13.51
CA ASN A 392 -25.61 -7.61 12.89
C ASN A 392 -26.79 -7.89 13.84
N GLU A 393 -26.55 -8.12 15.13
CA GLU A 393 -27.59 -8.19 16.15
C GLU A 393 -28.39 -6.88 16.24
N LEU A 394 -27.73 -5.72 16.24
CA LEU A 394 -28.41 -4.42 16.26
C LEU A 394 -29.23 -4.20 14.97
N ARG A 395 -28.72 -4.60 13.80
CA ARG A 395 -29.49 -4.60 12.55
C ARG A 395 -30.71 -5.52 12.63
N MET A 396 -30.57 -6.73 13.18
CA MET A 396 -31.67 -7.68 13.38
C MET A 396 -32.70 -7.18 14.40
N LYS A 397 -32.26 -6.54 15.49
CA LYS A 397 -33.13 -5.94 16.51
C LYS A 397 -33.86 -4.72 15.97
N ASN A 398 -33.18 -3.85 15.23
CA ASN A 398 -33.79 -2.70 14.55
C ASN A 398 -34.74 -3.14 13.43
N TRP A 399 -34.39 -4.17 12.65
CA TRP A 399 -35.27 -4.74 11.63
C TRP A 399 -36.54 -5.31 12.25
N LYS A 400 -36.43 -6.09 13.34
CA LYS A 400 -37.59 -6.58 14.12
C LYS A 400 -38.39 -5.45 14.79
N LEU A 401 -37.74 -4.37 15.20
CA LEU A 401 -38.43 -3.18 15.73
C LEU A 401 -39.21 -2.46 14.63
N VAL A 402 -38.63 -2.27 13.44
CA VAL A 402 -39.31 -1.71 12.26
C VAL A 402 -40.44 -2.63 11.79
N GLU A 403 -40.23 -3.95 11.76
CA GLU A 403 -41.27 -4.95 11.48
C GLU A 403 -42.40 -4.90 12.51
N ALA A 404 -42.09 -4.76 13.80
CA ALA A 404 -43.09 -4.61 14.86
C ALA A 404 -43.86 -3.28 14.78
N LEU A 405 -43.17 -2.18 14.49
CA LEU A 405 -43.76 -0.86 14.26
C LEU A 405 -44.66 -0.87 13.02
N GLN A 406 -44.21 -1.45 11.91
CA GLN A 406 -45.00 -1.56 10.68
C GLN A 406 -46.20 -2.51 10.85
N ASN A 407 -46.08 -3.58 11.65
CA ASN A 407 -47.22 -4.41 12.04
C ASN A 407 -48.18 -3.68 13.00
N ALA A 408 -47.70 -2.78 13.86
CA ALA A 408 -48.54 -1.93 14.69
C ALA A 408 -49.24 -0.84 13.86
N GLU A 409 -48.55 -0.25 12.89
CA GLU A 409 -49.08 0.70 11.92
C GLU A 409 -50.16 0.05 11.04
N ILE A 410 -49.92 -1.14 10.48
CA ILE A 410 -50.93 -1.91 9.73
C ILE A 410 -52.16 -2.24 10.60
N LYS A 411 -51.98 -2.49 11.90
CA LYS A 411 -53.11 -2.66 12.84
C LYS A 411 -53.85 -1.35 13.09
N ALA A 412 -53.13 -0.24 13.30
CA ALA A 412 -53.72 1.08 13.51
C ALA A 412 -54.49 1.57 12.26
N ILE A 413 -53.93 1.38 11.06
CA ILE A 413 -54.59 1.68 9.79
C ILE A 413 -55.90 0.87 9.66
N LYS A 414 -55.88 -0.45 9.91
CA LYS A 414 -57.10 -1.27 9.91
C LYS A 414 -58.13 -0.80 10.94
N GLN A 415 -57.68 -0.36 12.11
CA GLN A 415 -58.55 0.16 13.17
C GLN A 415 -59.18 1.52 12.79
N ILE A 416 -58.45 2.37 12.06
CA ILE A 416 -58.93 3.62 11.47
C ILE A 416 -59.89 3.35 10.30
N GLU A 417 -59.64 2.34 9.46
CA GLU A 417 -60.54 1.94 8.38
C GLU A 417 -61.89 1.42 8.93
N THR A 418 -61.88 0.65 10.02
CA THR A 418 -63.12 0.23 10.70
C THR A 418 -63.92 1.38 11.31
N LEU A 419 -63.30 2.54 11.56
CA LEU A 419 -63.97 3.72 12.11
C LEU A 419 -64.57 4.66 11.05
N LYS A 420 -64.40 4.39 9.74
CA LYS A 420 -65.00 5.20 8.66
C LYS A 420 -66.40 4.76 8.22
N HIS A 421 -67.01 3.75 8.86
CA HIS A 421 -68.29 3.16 8.42
C HIS A 421 -69.38 3.12 9.51
N GLN A 422 -69.62 4.22 10.25
CA GLN A 422 -70.94 4.51 10.82
C GLN A 422 -71.11 6.00 11.22
N PRO A 423 -72.29 6.61 11.00
CA PRO A 423 -72.59 7.96 11.49
C PRO A 423 -73.16 7.97 12.93
N ASN A 424 -72.65 8.88 13.76
CA ASN A 424 -73.08 9.32 15.09
C ASN A 424 -74.36 8.73 15.72
N ALA A 425 -74.20 8.20 16.94
CA ALA A 425 -75.05 8.58 18.09
C ALA A 425 -74.36 8.34 19.44
N ASN A 426 -74.70 9.18 20.42
CA ASN A 426 -74.62 9.00 21.88
C ASN A 426 -73.26 8.82 22.57
N LEU A 427 -72.84 9.96 23.13
CA LEU A 427 -71.93 10.12 24.26
C LEU A 427 -72.47 9.45 25.56
N VAL A 428 -71.56 9.09 26.49
CA VAL A 428 -71.79 8.77 27.92
C VAL A 428 -72.56 7.49 28.28
N GLN A 429 -71.84 6.43 28.70
CA GLN A 429 -71.93 5.80 30.04
C GLN A 429 -70.84 4.73 30.23
N GLN A 430 -70.56 4.35 31.49
CA GLN A 430 -69.45 3.48 31.95
C GLN A 430 -68.05 4.07 31.67
N GLU A 431 -67.17 4.37 32.63
CA GLU A 431 -67.11 4.12 34.08
C GLU A 431 -67.11 2.65 34.54
N LYS A 432 -66.19 2.35 35.48
CA LYS A 432 -66.15 1.15 36.34
C LYS A 432 -65.87 -0.19 35.65
N LEU A 433 -64.59 -0.46 35.37
CA LEU A 433 -63.85 -1.66 35.84
C LEU A 433 -62.42 -1.73 35.24
N LEU A 434 -61.38 -1.57 36.07
CA LEU A 434 -60.06 -2.25 36.02
C LEU A 434 -59.08 -1.63 37.04
N ALA A 435 -59.30 -1.93 38.33
CA ALA A 435 -58.44 -1.49 39.42
C ALA A 435 -58.31 -2.58 40.50
N ALA A 436 -57.51 -3.62 40.24
CA ALA A 436 -57.35 -4.76 41.17
C ALA A 436 -56.08 -5.63 40.97
N THR A 437 -54.86 -5.07 40.86
CA THR A 437 -53.59 -5.76 41.23
C THR A 437 -52.39 -4.80 41.24
N ALA A 438 -52.25 -3.96 42.27
CA ALA A 438 -51.00 -3.25 42.59
C ALA A 438 -51.06 -2.58 43.98
N THR A 439 -50.68 -3.31 45.03
CA THR A 439 -50.45 -2.72 46.37
C THR A 439 -49.15 -3.22 46.97
N CYS A 440 -48.23 -2.28 47.21
CA CYS A 440 -47.16 -2.32 48.21
C CYS A 440 -46.27 -3.58 48.29
N THR A 441 -45.01 -3.45 47.85
CA THR A 441 -43.92 -3.10 48.78
C THR A 441 -42.66 -2.66 48.01
N PRO A 442 -41.77 -1.85 48.60
CA PRO A 442 -40.61 -1.29 47.89
C PRO A 442 -39.38 -2.21 47.94
N LEU A 443 -38.53 -2.13 46.92
CA LEU A 443 -37.14 -2.55 46.97
C LEU A 443 -36.25 -1.38 46.51
N GLU A 444 -35.27 -1.04 47.32
CA GLU A 444 -34.30 0.02 47.02
C GLU A 444 -33.35 -0.43 45.91
N VAL A 445 -33.42 0.22 44.74
CA VAL A 445 -32.33 0.17 43.76
C VAL A 445 -31.39 1.33 44.07
N ASN A 446 -30.21 1.01 44.61
CA ASN A 446 -29.24 1.95 45.16
C ASN A 446 -28.54 2.79 44.08
N VAL A 447 -29.13 3.91 43.67
CA VAL A 447 -28.53 4.87 42.72
C VAL A 447 -27.43 5.71 43.41
N LYS A 448 -26.29 5.09 43.76
CA LYS A 448 -25.16 5.74 44.44
C LYS A 448 -23.75 5.36 43.98
N ASP A 449 -23.56 4.41 43.07
CA ASP A 449 -22.22 3.95 42.70
C ASP A 449 -21.66 4.53 41.39
N ASP A 450 -22.48 5.03 40.45
CA ASP A 450 -21.98 5.67 39.22
C ASP A 450 -21.12 6.91 39.49
N VAL A 451 -21.51 7.75 40.46
CA VAL A 451 -20.78 8.98 40.84
C VAL A 451 -19.36 8.68 41.36
N LYS A 452 -19.11 7.47 41.90
CA LYS A 452 -17.76 7.05 42.34
C LYS A 452 -16.91 6.53 41.19
N ASN A 453 -17.51 5.91 40.19
CA ASN A 453 -16.79 5.45 39.00
C ASN A 453 -16.30 6.65 38.17
N ASP A 454 -17.16 7.65 37.99
CA ASP A 454 -16.84 8.83 37.18
C ASP A 454 -15.68 9.65 37.77
N ALA A 455 -15.73 9.98 39.07
CA ALA A 455 -14.62 10.65 39.77
C ALA A 455 -13.30 9.83 39.78
N ARG A 456 -13.38 8.50 39.67
CA ARG A 456 -12.21 7.62 39.54
C ARG A 456 -11.67 7.57 38.10
N ALA A 457 -12.56 7.60 37.11
CA ALA A 457 -12.22 7.70 35.69
C ALA A 457 -11.58 9.05 35.37
N GLU A 458 -12.15 10.16 35.85
CA GLU A 458 -11.55 11.49 35.77
C GLU A 458 -10.14 11.50 36.35
N LYS A 459 -9.97 11.01 37.58
CA LYS A 459 -8.64 10.97 38.23
C LYS A 459 -7.63 10.14 37.43
N HIS A 460 -8.06 9.04 36.82
CA HIS A 460 -7.22 8.22 35.95
C HIS A 460 -6.87 8.93 34.64
N MET A 461 -7.83 9.62 34.00
CA MET A 461 -7.59 10.42 32.79
C MET A 461 -6.61 11.57 33.06
N ARG A 462 -6.79 12.32 34.15
CA ARG A 462 -5.85 13.40 34.54
C ARG A 462 -4.44 12.86 34.81
N GLN A 463 -4.30 11.66 35.40
CA GLN A 463 -3.01 10.98 35.56
C GLN A 463 -2.40 10.51 34.23
N LEU A 464 -3.22 10.02 33.30
CA LEU A 464 -2.79 9.58 31.97
C LEU A 464 -2.25 10.76 31.16
N PHE A 465 -2.99 11.88 31.09
CA PHE A 465 -2.54 13.09 30.41
C PHE A 465 -1.29 13.70 31.07
N GLN A 466 -1.18 13.67 32.40
CA GLN A 466 0.04 14.08 33.12
C GLN A 466 1.28 13.23 32.74
N ARG A 467 1.09 11.95 32.38
CA ARG A 467 2.18 11.06 31.94
C ARG A 467 2.51 11.21 30.45
N LEU A 468 1.50 11.44 29.59
CA LEU A 468 1.67 11.56 28.14
C LEU A 468 2.17 12.95 27.72
N TYR A 469 1.71 14.02 28.37
CA TYR A 469 1.96 15.41 27.98
C TYR A 469 2.48 16.27 29.16
N PRO A 470 3.56 15.86 29.85
CA PRO A 470 3.96 16.44 31.14
C PRO A 470 4.21 17.96 31.11
N GLU A 471 4.82 18.49 30.04
CA GLU A 471 5.07 19.95 29.94
C GLU A 471 3.82 20.76 29.59
N ALA A 472 2.92 20.23 28.75
CA ALA A 472 1.65 20.90 28.47
C ALA A 472 0.74 20.92 29.72
N VAL A 473 0.69 19.81 30.46
CA VAL A 473 -0.04 19.73 31.73
C VAL A 473 0.54 20.69 32.79
N LYS A 474 1.86 20.87 32.88
CA LYS A 474 2.48 21.91 33.73
C LYS A 474 2.02 23.31 33.33
N SER A 475 2.00 23.63 32.03
CA SER A 475 1.49 24.92 31.55
C SER A 475 0.01 25.15 31.86
N CYS A 476 -0.81 24.08 31.81
CA CYS A 476 -2.24 24.12 32.16
C CYS A 476 -2.55 23.88 33.66
N ALA A 477 -1.53 23.92 34.55
CA ALA A 477 -1.73 23.62 35.97
C ALA A 477 -2.62 24.66 36.67
N GLN A 478 -2.61 25.92 36.22
CA GLN A 478 -3.46 26.99 36.78
C GLN A 478 -4.93 26.91 36.34
N THR A 479 -5.24 26.30 35.20
CA THR A 479 -6.63 26.09 34.73
C THR A 479 -7.19 24.70 35.10
N ALA A 480 -6.40 23.85 35.76
CA ALA A 480 -6.79 22.48 36.10
C ALA A 480 -7.99 22.33 37.05
N LEU A 481 -8.36 23.41 37.76
CA LEU A 481 -9.42 23.43 38.78
C LEU A 481 -10.60 24.36 38.43
N SER A 482 -10.60 25.00 37.25
CA SER A 482 -11.53 26.08 36.89
C SER A 482 -12.40 25.80 35.65
N GLY A 483 -12.41 24.56 35.16
CA GLY A 483 -13.27 24.08 34.07
C GLY A 483 -13.57 22.58 34.19
N THR A 484 -14.40 22.04 33.29
CA THR A 484 -14.69 20.60 33.26
C THR A 484 -13.47 19.78 32.81
N LEU A 485 -13.50 18.46 33.03
CA LEU A 485 -12.42 17.57 32.58
C LEU A 485 -12.14 17.71 31.09
N GLU A 486 -13.18 17.74 30.26
CA GLU A 486 -13.06 17.81 28.80
C GLU A 486 -12.46 19.15 28.35
N GLN A 487 -12.91 20.27 28.92
CA GLN A 487 -12.32 21.60 28.68
C GLN A 487 -10.83 21.64 29.04
N TRP A 488 -10.44 20.99 30.15
CA TRP A 488 -9.05 20.89 30.54
C TRP A 488 -8.23 19.98 29.61
N ILE A 489 -8.79 18.86 29.16
CA ILE A 489 -8.16 17.97 28.18
C ILE A 489 -7.95 18.69 26.85
N GLU A 490 -8.96 19.38 26.32
CA GLU A 490 -8.84 20.19 25.10
C GLU A 490 -7.74 21.24 25.23
N GLN A 491 -7.70 21.97 26.35
CA GLN A 491 -6.69 23.00 26.56
C GLN A 491 -5.26 22.42 26.68
N VAL A 492 -5.08 21.26 27.33
CA VAL A 492 -3.80 20.54 27.37
C VAL A 492 -3.38 20.08 25.97
N ILE A 493 -4.31 19.58 25.15
CA ILE A 493 -4.04 19.17 23.77
C ILE A 493 -3.66 20.39 22.91
N SER A 494 -4.41 21.49 22.98
CA SER A 494 -4.12 22.73 22.25
C SER A 494 -2.72 23.27 22.60
N VAL A 495 -2.37 23.32 23.89
CA VAL A 495 -1.03 23.75 24.34
C VAL A 495 0.05 22.80 23.85
N HIS A 496 -0.17 21.48 23.84
CA HIS A 496 0.79 20.53 23.28
C HIS A 496 1.01 20.73 21.77
N VAL A 497 -0.07 20.94 21.00
CA VAL A 497 0.00 21.20 19.55
C VAL A 497 0.73 22.51 19.26
N SER A 498 0.44 23.59 19.99
CA SER A 498 1.18 24.86 19.85
C SER A 498 2.66 24.73 20.20
N GLN A 499 3.01 23.96 21.25
CA GLN A 499 4.42 23.69 21.58
C GLN A 499 5.13 22.85 20.52
N GLN A 500 4.46 21.88 19.88
CA GLN A 500 5.03 21.15 18.74
C GLN A 500 5.26 22.08 17.54
N TRP A 501 4.28 22.91 17.20
CA TRP A 501 4.39 23.86 16.08
C TRP A 501 5.56 24.83 16.24
N GLN A 502 5.72 25.42 17.43
CA GLN A 502 6.87 26.29 17.73
C GLN A 502 8.22 25.54 17.69
N ARG A 503 8.27 24.28 18.14
CA ARG A 503 9.48 23.44 18.02
C ARG A 503 9.85 23.15 16.56
N GLN A 504 8.89 22.96 15.67
CA GLN A 504 9.15 22.79 14.24
C GLN A 504 9.69 24.08 13.60
N GLN A 505 9.08 25.25 13.87
CA GLN A 505 9.59 26.53 13.35
C GLN A 505 11.00 26.87 13.86
N ALA A 506 11.35 26.49 15.10
CA ALA A 506 12.69 26.65 15.65
C ALA A 506 13.74 25.77 14.94
N GLN A 507 13.37 24.59 14.42
CA GLN A 507 14.26 23.71 13.66
C GLN A 507 14.53 24.20 12.23
N VAL A 508 13.57 24.86 11.59
CA VAL A 508 13.73 25.43 10.24
C VAL A 508 14.65 26.67 10.24
N SER A 509 14.71 27.38 11.37
CA SER A 509 15.35 28.69 11.49
C SER A 509 16.87 28.66 11.70
N SER A 510 17.51 27.49 11.85
CA SER A 510 18.94 27.37 12.19
C SER A 510 19.91 27.20 11.00
N SER A 511 19.39 27.09 9.76
CA SER A 511 20.13 26.45 8.65
C SER A 511 20.59 27.38 7.51
N HIS A 512 20.60 28.70 7.71
CA HIS A 512 21.09 29.67 6.71
C HIS A 512 22.07 30.69 7.29
N LYS A 513 23.37 30.52 6.98
CA LYS A 513 24.43 31.50 7.28
C LYS A 513 25.43 31.60 6.12
N SER A 514 25.50 32.79 5.51
CA SER A 514 26.40 33.18 4.40
C SER A 514 26.13 32.42 3.08
N THR A 515 26.10 33.05 1.90
CA THR A 515 26.95 34.16 1.41
C THR A 515 26.18 35.29 0.69
N GLN A 516 26.89 36.37 0.32
CA GLN A 516 26.41 37.51 -0.46
C GLN A 516 26.91 37.43 -1.93
N SER A 517 26.17 37.98 -2.91
CA SER A 517 26.66 39.05 -3.81
C SER A 517 25.72 39.41 -4.99
N SER A 518 25.22 40.65 -4.99
CA SER A 518 24.97 41.55 -6.15
C SER A 518 24.75 41.02 -7.59
N SER A 519 23.50 41.08 -8.04
CA SER A 519 23.00 41.75 -9.28
C SER A 519 23.95 42.28 -10.37
N SER A 520 23.59 42.03 -11.64
CA SER A 520 23.66 43.02 -12.75
C SER A 520 22.65 42.66 -13.87
N SER A 521 22.35 43.59 -14.79
CA SER A 521 21.11 43.57 -15.61
C SER A 521 21.32 43.91 -17.09
N SER A 522 20.50 43.33 -17.98
CA SER A 522 20.11 43.97 -19.26
C SER A 522 18.86 43.34 -19.91
N ASN A 523 17.86 44.17 -20.21
CA ASN A 523 16.80 43.88 -21.19
C ASN A 523 17.26 44.33 -22.58
N HIS A 524 16.68 43.80 -23.68
CA HIS A 524 16.23 44.57 -24.86
C HIS A 524 15.25 43.75 -25.73
N HIS A 525 14.29 44.44 -26.34
CA HIS A 525 13.22 43.99 -27.27
C HIS A 525 13.24 44.94 -28.50
N PRO A 526 12.43 44.79 -29.59
CA PRO A 526 11.27 43.89 -29.85
C PRO A 526 11.64 42.77 -30.87
N SER A 527 10.89 42.25 -31.87
CA SER A 527 9.67 42.64 -32.62
C SER A 527 8.93 41.44 -33.27
N SER A 528 7.82 41.74 -33.95
CA SER A 528 7.02 40.88 -34.85
C SER A 528 6.70 41.72 -36.13
N PRO A 529 5.90 41.30 -37.15
CA PRO A 529 5.04 40.11 -37.35
C PRO A 529 5.40 39.34 -38.67
N SER A 530 4.64 38.41 -39.29
CA SER A 530 3.19 38.10 -39.31
C SER A 530 2.88 36.67 -39.84
N ALA A 531 1.66 36.17 -39.58
CA ALA A 531 0.71 35.49 -40.51
C ALA A 531 1.13 34.32 -41.46
N VAL A 532 0.32 33.31 -41.83
CA VAL A 532 -0.76 32.42 -41.27
C VAL A 532 -0.76 31.16 -42.19
N GLN A 533 -1.40 30.04 -41.79
CA GLN A 533 -1.80 28.85 -42.62
C GLN A 533 -0.72 27.79 -42.94
N ASN A 534 -1.05 26.50 -43.15
CA ASN A 534 -2.15 25.63 -42.65
C ASN A 534 -1.81 24.15 -42.96
N SER A 535 -2.45 23.18 -42.27
CA SER A 535 -2.56 21.73 -42.60
C SER A 535 -1.26 20.91 -42.81
N GLN A 536 -0.90 19.92 -41.97
CA GLN A 536 -1.52 18.61 -41.66
C GLN A 536 -0.96 17.43 -42.47
N ASN A 537 -1.00 16.25 -41.83
CA ASN A 537 -0.68 14.89 -42.31
C ASN A 537 0.79 14.56 -42.61
N GLY A 538 1.27 13.51 -41.93
CA GLY A 538 2.58 12.90 -42.08
C GLY A 538 2.63 11.59 -41.28
N ASN A 539 2.08 10.52 -41.86
CA ASN A 539 1.91 9.23 -41.18
C ASN A 539 3.25 8.51 -40.94
N GLY A 540 3.35 7.67 -39.91
CA GLY A 540 4.62 7.11 -39.45
C GLY A 540 4.92 5.65 -39.81
N SER A 541 6.08 5.20 -39.32
CA SER A 541 6.55 3.81 -39.17
C SER A 541 7.25 3.10 -40.36
N ARG A 542 8.13 2.15 -39.98
CA ARG A 542 8.92 1.18 -40.78
C ARG A 542 10.24 1.75 -41.34
N SER A 543 11.36 1.00 -41.43
CA SER A 543 11.57 -0.45 -41.26
C SER A 543 13.00 -0.86 -40.82
N ASN A 544 13.08 -2.00 -40.12
CA ASN A 544 14.11 -3.06 -40.13
C ASN A 544 15.60 -2.80 -39.75
N SER A 545 16.12 -3.77 -38.98
CA SER A 545 17.52 -4.14 -38.67
C SER A 545 18.19 -4.88 -39.89
N PRO A 546 19.42 -5.49 -39.82
CA PRO A 546 20.33 -5.72 -38.67
C PRO A 546 21.87 -5.63 -38.92
N SER A 547 22.64 -5.88 -37.85
CA SER A 547 23.76 -6.87 -37.78
C SER A 547 25.19 -6.41 -37.41
N ARG A 548 25.92 -7.41 -36.87
CA ARG A 548 27.39 -7.59 -36.69
C ARG A 548 28.12 -7.00 -35.46
N VAL A 549 28.51 -7.98 -34.63
CA VAL A 549 29.57 -8.02 -33.61
C VAL A 549 30.90 -7.38 -34.06
N SER A 550 31.58 -6.70 -33.13
CA SER A 550 33.04 -6.70 -32.98
C SER A 550 33.43 -6.34 -31.55
N THR A 551 34.46 -7.00 -31.00
CA THR A 551 34.90 -6.83 -29.59
C THR A 551 36.30 -6.23 -29.54
N ALA A 552 36.45 -4.98 -29.11
CA ALA A 552 37.70 -4.37 -28.62
C ALA A 552 37.46 -2.96 -28.06
N MET A 553 38.17 -2.60 -26.98
CA MET A 553 38.49 -1.24 -26.47
C MET A 553 37.44 -0.12 -26.75
N GLY A 554 36.60 0.32 -25.81
CA GLY A 554 36.75 0.34 -24.34
C GLY A 554 37.41 1.65 -23.89
N GLY A 555 36.61 2.69 -23.58
CA GLY A 555 37.10 4.00 -23.17
C GLY A 555 36.05 5.12 -23.31
N ASN A 556 35.93 5.72 -24.50
CA ASN A 556 35.21 7.00 -24.68
C ASN A 556 33.76 6.88 -25.18
N SER A 557 33.37 5.78 -25.84
CA SER A 557 32.02 5.59 -26.39
C SER A 557 30.92 5.72 -25.33
N ASP A 558 31.19 5.15 -24.16
CA ASP A 558 30.19 4.92 -23.14
C ASP A 558 29.94 6.20 -22.33
N HIS A 559 30.97 7.04 -22.17
CA HIS A 559 30.84 8.38 -21.59
C HIS A 559 29.99 9.29 -22.48
N ASP A 560 30.18 9.21 -23.80
CA ASP A 560 29.44 9.99 -24.80
C ASP A 560 27.99 9.49 -24.98
N ALA A 561 27.72 8.22 -24.66
CA ALA A 561 26.37 7.65 -24.55
C ALA A 561 25.68 8.11 -23.25
N LEU A 562 26.35 7.98 -22.10
CA LEU A 562 25.86 8.42 -20.80
C LEU A 562 25.56 9.93 -20.77
N LEU A 563 26.37 10.77 -21.43
CA LEU A 563 26.09 12.20 -21.57
C LEU A 563 24.80 12.50 -22.35
N LYS A 564 24.49 11.70 -23.38
CA LYS A 564 23.24 11.83 -24.17
C LYS A 564 22.04 11.33 -23.38
N GLU A 565 22.18 10.21 -22.68
CA GLU A 565 21.16 9.67 -21.78
C GLU A 565 20.86 10.62 -20.62
N ASN A 566 21.89 11.16 -19.96
CA ASN A 566 21.75 12.12 -18.86
C ASN A 566 21.06 13.42 -19.32
N LYS A 567 21.36 13.91 -20.54
CA LYS A 567 20.66 15.05 -21.14
C LYS A 567 19.19 14.75 -21.47
N LEU A 568 18.87 13.54 -21.93
CA LEU A 568 17.50 13.07 -22.11
C LEU A 568 16.75 12.96 -20.76
N LEU A 569 17.40 12.45 -19.71
CA LEU A 569 16.86 12.40 -18.36
C LEU A 569 16.57 13.80 -17.81
N HIS A 570 17.48 14.76 -17.96
CA HIS A 570 17.24 16.16 -17.60
C HIS A 570 16.02 16.74 -18.34
N THR A 571 15.95 16.54 -19.66
CA THR A 571 14.81 17.01 -20.48
C THR A 571 13.49 16.40 -19.99
N ARG A 572 13.51 15.11 -19.61
CA ARG A 572 12.33 14.41 -19.08
C ARG A 572 11.96 14.85 -17.66
N VAL A 573 12.93 15.23 -16.84
CA VAL A 573 12.68 15.84 -15.51
C VAL A 573 12.03 17.21 -15.66
N ASP A 574 12.49 18.03 -16.62
CA ASP A 574 11.89 19.34 -16.90
C ASP A 574 10.45 19.20 -17.41
N GLU A 575 10.17 18.24 -18.31
CA GLU A 575 8.80 17.88 -18.74
C GLU A 575 7.91 17.47 -17.55
N LEU A 576 8.42 16.62 -16.66
CA LEU A 576 7.68 16.15 -15.47
C LEU A 576 7.43 17.28 -14.47
N LEU A 577 8.38 18.19 -14.28
CA LEU A 577 8.25 19.36 -13.42
C LEU A 577 7.23 20.37 -14.00
N GLN A 578 7.21 20.55 -15.32
CA GLN A 578 6.22 21.38 -16.01
C GLN A 578 4.81 20.76 -15.91
N LEU A 579 4.68 19.44 -16.02
CA LEU A 579 3.42 18.72 -15.80
C LEU A 579 2.96 18.79 -14.33
N ALA A 580 3.86 18.67 -13.36
CA ALA A 580 3.55 18.85 -11.94
C ALA A 580 3.02 20.27 -11.68
N THR A 581 3.75 21.30 -12.12
CA THR A 581 3.33 22.72 -12.00
C THR A 581 1.97 22.97 -12.66
N LYS A 582 1.70 22.34 -13.82
CA LYS A 582 0.40 22.44 -14.50
C LYS A 582 -0.72 21.75 -13.71
N ASN A 583 -0.45 20.60 -13.10
CA ASN A 583 -1.41 19.89 -12.26
C ASN A 583 -1.72 20.68 -10.98
N ASP A 584 -0.71 21.24 -10.31
CA ASP A 584 -0.88 22.06 -9.11
C ASP A 584 -1.70 23.32 -9.41
N ASN A 585 -1.40 24.01 -10.52
CA ASN A 585 -2.22 25.12 -10.99
C ASN A 585 -3.67 24.68 -11.25
N THR A 586 -3.88 23.53 -11.90
CA THR A 586 -5.23 22.99 -12.19
C THR A 586 -5.98 22.61 -10.90
N LEU A 587 -5.28 22.07 -9.90
CA LEU A 587 -5.84 21.75 -8.58
C LEU A 587 -6.21 23.02 -7.81
N SER A 588 -5.37 24.06 -7.84
CA SER A 588 -5.67 25.37 -7.25
C SER A 588 -6.90 26.00 -7.92
N ASP A 589 -6.99 25.93 -9.24
CA ASP A 589 -8.13 26.36 -10.06
C ASP A 589 -9.43 25.62 -9.70
N MET A 590 -9.36 24.33 -9.37
CA MET A 590 -10.52 23.55 -8.94
C MET A 590 -10.91 23.84 -7.49
N LEU A 591 -9.92 24.01 -6.59
CA LEU A 591 -10.14 24.40 -5.20
C LEU A 591 -10.87 25.74 -5.12
N GLN A 592 -10.38 26.76 -5.83
CA GLN A 592 -11.00 28.09 -5.84
C GLN A 592 -12.45 28.07 -6.36
N ARG A 593 -12.75 27.22 -7.36
CA ARG A 593 -14.13 27.02 -7.84
C ARG A 593 -15.00 26.30 -6.80
N ALA A 594 -14.46 25.36 -6.05
CA ALA A 594 -15.18 24.67 -4.97
C ALA A 594 -15.48 25.63 -3.80
N GLU A 595 -14.52 26.48 -3.42
CA GLU A 595 -14.70 27.54 -2.41
C GLU A 595 -15.79 28.53 -2.83
N GLN A 596 -15.77 28.99 -4.08
CA GLN A 596 -16.82 29.86 -4.64
C GLN A 596 -18.21 29.21 -4.66
N GLN A 597 -18.29 27.89 -4.88
CA GLN A 597 -19.55 27.16 -4.82
C GLN A 597 -20.05 26.97 -3.38
N ASP A 598 -19.18 26.66 -2.43
CA ASP A 598 -19.53 26.59 -1.00
C ASP A 598 -19.99 27.96 -0.47
N GLU A 599 -19.28 29.05 -0.78
CA GLU A 599 -19.72 30.40 -0.40
C GLU A 599 -21.06 30.79 -1.05
N HIS A 600 -21.29 30.41 -2.31
CA HIS A 600 -22.59 30.58 -2.97
C HIS A 600 -23.70 29.82 -2.23
N TRP A 601 -23.50 28.53 -1.93
CA TRP A 601 -24.50 27.73 -1.22
C TRP A 601 -24.74 28.23 0.21
N ARG A 602 -23.70 28.65 0.95
CA ARG A 602 -23.83 29.31 2.26
C ARG A 602 -24.56 30.64 2.19
N SER A 603 -24.51 31.35 1.06
CA SER A 603 -25.30 32.56 0.82
C SER A 603 -26.77 32.23 0.55
N VAL A 604 -27.04 31.22 -0.29
CA VAL A 604 -28.39 30.71 -0.57
C VAL A 604 -29.07 30.17 0.68
N VAL A 605 -28.35 29.41 1.52
CA VAL A 605 -28.85 28.88 2.80
C VAL A 605 -29.21 30.03 3.75
N ARG A 606 -28.29 30.98 4.01
CA ARG A 606 -28.61 32.16 4.85
C ARG A 606 -29.83 32.94 4.36
N SER A 607 -29.93 33.20 3.05
CA SER A 607 -31.10 33.90 2.50
C SER A 607 -32.40 33.09 2.62
N LYS A 608 -32.32 31.75 2.69
CA LYS A 608 -33.47 30.88 2.98
C LYS A 608 -33.80 30.83 4.47
N ASP A 609 -32.80 30.81 5.35
CA ASP A 609 -33.00 30.88 6.79
C ASP A 609 -33.59 32.24 7.21
N GLU A 610 -33.20 33.34 6.55
CA GLU A 610 -33.82 34.67 6.68
C GLU A 610 -35.29 34.66 6.23
N GLN A 611 -35.60 34.01 5.09
CA GLN A 611 -36.98 33.86 4.59
C GLN A 611 -37.84 32.98 5.51
N ILE A 612 -37.28 31.92 6.09
CA ILE A 612 -37.94 31.06 7.09
C ILE A 612 -38.19 31.87 8.37
N SER A 613 -37.17 32.56 8.90
CA SER A 613 -37.28 33.41 10.09
C SER A 613 -38.35 34.50 9.94
N ALA A 614 -38.49 35.09 8.75
CA ALA A 614 -39.53 36.06 8.43
C ALA A 614 -40.94 35.45 8.36
N LEU A 615 -41.06 34.17 8.00
CA LEU A 615 -42.34 33.43 7.98
C LEU A 615 -42.70 32.83 9.34
N GLU A 616 -41.73 32.57 10.22
CA GLU A 616 -41.94 32.11 11.60
C GLU A 616 -42.30 33.25 12.57
N ASN A 617 -42.00 34.51 12.22
CA ASN A 617 -42.32 35.71 13.01
C ASN A 617 -43.36 36.67 12.37
N PRO A 618 -44.53 36.20 11.89
CA PRO A 618 -45.49 37.03 11.14
C PRO A 618 -46.18 38.12 11.97
N ASN A 619 -46.11 38.05 13.31
CA ASN A 619 -46.74 39.02 14.22
C ASN A 619 -45.76 40.06 14.82
N GLY A 620 -44.48 40.07 14.40
CA GLY A 620 -43.45 40.95 14.99
C GLY A 620 -43.57 42.44 14.66
N GLN A 621 -44.44 42.84 13.72
CA GLN A 621 -44.57 44.24 13.24
C GLN A 621 -45.99 44.80 13.41
N GLN A 622 -46.68 44.47 14.51
CA GLN A 622 -47.96 45.11 14.82
C GLN A 622 -48.09 45.53 16.31
N GLN A 623 -46.96 45.94 16.90
CA GLN A 623 -46.89 46.58 18.22
C GLN A 623 -45.67 47.53 18.32
N ASP A 624 -45.72 48.65 17.59
CA ASP A 624 -45.57 50.00 18.18
C ASP A 624 -45.58 51.10 17.09
N ILE A 625 -46.52 52.05 17.26
CA ILE A 625 -46.73 53.32 16.51
C ILE A 625 -47.14 53.18 15.03
#